data_AF-A0A9D5FUY1-F1
#
_entry.id   AF-A0A9D5FUY1-F1
#
_cell.length_a   1.000
_cell.length_b   1.000
_cell.length_c   1.000
_cell.angle_alpha   90.00
_cell.angle_beta   90.00
_cell.angle_gamma   90.00
#
_symmetry.space_group_name_H-M   'P 1'
#
loop_
_entity.id
_entity.type
_entity.pdbx_description
1 polymer ?
#
loop_
_entity_poly.entity_id
_entity_poly.type
_entity_poly.pdbx_seq_one_letter_code
_entity_poly.pdbx_strand_id
1 'polypeptide(L)'
;MKTNLLSKVAALTVALCFTGTMSVFADDPFTERTTGGVIYRVYSDHAVAADVDHTRANVPETVYILSEVDGKPVTELLGDAFNYQHFVRTQNKEPHKENVANIKHMTIPKTVKTIGGWCFLMAPNLEDVTFEEGSQLTTIGRSAFEACSALKRFFIPKSVTNLEGYAFKNCGDLETVVFEEGSTLTEIKDFTFQSCFLLSSINVPNTVTRICNEAFKFDASLTALPLPPNLTFVGQAVFCECIGVETPVVLPKTLKTVKWAAFEKVPMKQVVFPKGLVNVGPWSFKSTGLENIYFEYDGNFPEVLPFSAFHWNEEGFYGHAFENLRANGFCQKTVRNIPDVIKDKNNAIVVTMQKVNDIAATGIETVPAEKVVPQRKGIYSLSGVKMNGAQKLPAGIYIINGKKCVITK
;
A
#
# COMPACT_ATOMS: atom_id res chain seq x y z
N MET A 1 -30.35 44.39 32.98
CA MET A 1 -30.12 45.33 31.86
C MET A 1 -28.61 45.45 31.70
N LYS A 2 -28.03 44.95 30.59
CA LYS A 2 -27.49 45.79 29.49
C LYS A 2 -26.56 46.90 30.01
N THR A 3 -25.31 47.10 29.61
CA THR A 3 -24.47 46.59 28.51
C THR A 3 -23.16 47.39 28.60
N ASN A 4 -22.05 46.82 28.13
CA ASN A 4 -20.98 47.53 27.39
C ASN A 4 -20.07 46.43 26.81
N LEU A 5 -20.44 45.73 25.73
CA LEU A 5 -20.70 46.15 24.35
C LEU A 5 -19.49 46.68 23.56
N LEU A 6 -18.27 46.69 24.12
CA LEU A 6 -17.08 47.16 23.39
C LEU A 6 -15.89 46.19 23.32
N SER A 7 -15.90 45.06 24.04
CA SER A 7 -14.85 44.03 23.91
C SER A 7 -15.17 42.88 22.94
N LYS A 8 -16.35 42.89 22.31
CA LYS A 8 -16.77 41.86 21.33
C LYS A 8 -16.73 42.32 19.87
N VAL A 9 -16.19 43.50 19.57
CA VAL A 9 -16.19 44.07 18.20
C VAL A 9 -14.92 43.75 17.40
N ALA A 10 -13.94 43.03 17.97
CA ALA A 10 -12.79 42.54 17.18
C ALA A 10 -13.07 41.27 16.36
N ALA A 11 -14.31 40.76 16.38
CA ALA A 11 -14.73 39.58 15.62
C ALA A 11 -15.84 39.93 14.63
N LEU A 12 -15.63 40.93 13.75
CA LEU A 12 -16.50 41.10 12.58
C LEU A 12 -15.88 41.96 11.47
N THR A 13 -14.91 41.44 10.73
CA THR A 13 -14.78 41.78 9.29
C THR A 13 -13.96 40.72 8.56
N VAL A 14 -14.59 39.62 8.14
CA VAL A 14 -14.51 39.04 6.77
C VAL A 14 -15.64 38.01 6.72
N ALA A 15 -16.83 38.45 6.36
CA ALA A 15 -17.90 37.58 5.90
C ALA A 15 -18.14 37.92 4.44
N LEU A 16 -17.69 37.05 3.52
CA LEU A 16 -18.20 36.99 2.16
C LEU A 16 -18.37 35.52 1.77
N CYS A 17 -19.63 35.12 1.71
CA CYS A 17 -20.21 34.02 0.94
C CYS A 17 -19.83 32.57 1.29
N PHE A 18 -20.44 32.03 2.36
CA PHE A 18 -20.98 30.66 2.35
C PHE A 18 -22.29 30.63 3.14
N THR A 19 -23.41 30.48 2.44
CA THR A 19 -24.69 30.11 3.06
C THR A 19 -24.65 28.62 3.38
N GLY A 20 -23.99 28.29 4.49
CA GLY A 20 -24.05 26.98 5.12
C GLY A 20 -24.08 27.23 6.62
N THR A 21 -25.14 26.81 7.29
CA THR A 21 -25.22 26.80 8.75
C THR A 21 -24.00 26.04 9.29
N MET A 22 -23.05 26.74 9.92
CA MET A 22 -22.08 26.10 10.79
C MET A 22 -22.85 25.62 12.03
N SER A 23 -23.34 24.38 11.99
CA SER A 23 -23.64 23.64 13.21
C SER A 23 -22.30 23.36 13.88
N VAL A 24 -22.01 24.10 14.95
CA VAL A 24 -21.02 23.68 15.93
C VAL A 24 -21.62 22.42 16.56
N PHE A 25 -21.22 21.24 16.06
CA PHE A 25 -21.53 19.99 16.74
C PHE A 25 -20.82 20.08 18.08
N ALA A 26 -21.57 20.14 19.18
CA ALA A 26 -20.98 19.83 20.47
C ALA A 26 -20.52 18.38 20.36
N ASP A 27 -19.23 18.11 20.65
CA ASP A 27 -18.74 16.73 20.72
C ASP A 27 -19.68 15.94 21.64
N ASP A 28 -20.11 14.76 21.20
CA ASP A 28 -20.98 13.89 22.00
C ASP A 28 -20.32 13.67 23.37
N PRO A 29 -21.08 13.78 24.48
CA PRO A 29 -20.50 13.64 25.80
C PRO A 29 -19.91 12.23 25.96
N PHE A 30 -18.70 12.16 26.46
CA PHE A 30 -18.02 10.90 26.78
C PHE A 30 -17.50 10.88 28.22
N THR A 31 -17.24 9.68 28.72
CA THR A 31 -16.43 9.49 29.94
C THR A 31 -15.09 8.86 29.56
N GLU A 32 -14.05 9.17 30.33
CA GLU A 32 -12.73 8.59 30.12
C GLU A 32 -12.47 7.40 31.06
N ARG A 33 -11.78 6.40 30.52
CA ARG A 33 -11.31 5.21 31.25
C ARG A 33 -9.89 4.90 30.81
N THR A 34 -8.96 4.80 31.75
CA THR A 34 -7.58 4.40 31.46
C THR A 34 -7.34 2.99 31.95
N THR A 35 -6.94 2.09 31.06
CA THR A 35 -6.68 0.68 31.38
C THR A 35 -5.77 0.04 30.34
N GLY A 36 -4.89 -0.86 30.77
CA GLY A 36 -3.96 -1.57 29.86
C GLY A 36 -3.01 -0.64 29.11
N GLY A 37 -2.69 0.54 29.64
CA GLY A 37 -1.85 1.55 28.99
C GLY A 37 -2.57 2.37 27.91
N VAL A 38 -3.90 2.28 27.81
CA VAL A 38 -4.72 2.98 26.81
C VAL A 38 -5.79 3.81 27.51
N ILE A 39 -6.01 5.02 27.01
CA ILE A 39 -7.10 5.91 27.38
C ILE A 39 -8.24 5.69 26.41
N TYR A 40 -9.40 5.30 26.94
CA TYR A 40 -10.63 5.08 26.19
C TYR A 40 -11.60 6.23 26.44
N ARG A 41 -12.28 6.67 25.38
CA ARG A 41 -13.48 7.51 25.48
C ARG A 41 -14.71 6.65 25.27
N VAL A 42 -15.63 6.70 26.24
CA VAL A 42 -16.85 5.90 26.26
C VAL A 42 -18.04 6.81 26.02
N TYR A 43 -18.73 6.61 24.90
CA TYR A 43 -19.95 7.31 24.50
C TYR A 43 -21.19 6.49 24.86
N SER A 44 -22.37 7.00 24.50
CA SER A 44 -23.65 6.38 24.85
C SER A 44 -23.87 4.98 24.23
N ASP A 45 -23.28 4.70 23.07
CA ASP A 45 -23.50 3.50 22.27
C ASP A 45 -22.21 2.75 21.88
N HIS A 46 -21.04 3.37 22.00
CA HIS A 46 -19.74 2.78 21.66
C HIS A 46 -18.60 3.35 22.52
N ALA A 47 -17.42 2.77 22.39
CA ALA A 47 -16.18 3.28 22.95
C ALA A 47 -15.08 3.34 21.87
N VAL A 48 -14.04 4.13 22.11
CA VAL A 48 -12.88 4.27 21.22
C VAL A 48 -11.59 4.29 22.03
N ALA A 49 -10.54 3.69 21.50
CA ALA A 49 -9.17 3.88 22.01
C ALA A 49 -8.68 5.26 21.53
N ALA A 50 -8.57 6.20 22.45
CA ALA A 50 -8.43 7.62 22.15
C ALA A 50 -6.99 8.13 22.25
N ASP A 51 -6.20 7.58 23.17
CA ASP A 51 -4.80 7.96 23.39
C ASP A 51 -4.08 6.86 24.19
N VAL A 52 -2.77 6.98 24.33
CA VAL A 52 -1.94 6.18 25.24
C VAL A 52 -1.98 6.82 26.64
N ASP A 53 -1.89 6.00 27.69
CA ASP A 53 -1.72 6.49 29.07
C ASP A 53 -0.55 7.48 29.11
N HIS A 54 -0.74 8.63 29.76
CA HIS A 54 0.24 9.70 29.88
C HIS A 54 1.46 9.32 30.74
N THR A 55 1.41 8.18 31.43
CA THR A 55 2.50 7.64 32.26
C THR A 55 3.18 6.45 31.59
N ARG A 56 4.44 6.61 31.17
CA ARG A 56 5.22 5.53 30.50
C ARG A 56 5.21 4.20 31.24
N ALA A 57 5.33 4.23 32.56
CA ALA A 57 5.38 3.04 33.41
C ALA A 57 4.10 2.18 33.32
N ASN A 58 2.98 2.75 32.89
CA ASN A 58 1.70 2.07 32.76
C ASN A 58 1.44 1.55 31.34
N VAL A 59 2.29 1.88 30.37
CA VAL A 59 2.16 1.42 28.99
C VAL A 59 3.01 0.18 28.84
N PRO A 60 2.43 -1.01 28.65
CA PRO A 60 3.20 -2.24 28.47
C PRO A 60 3.86 -2.31 27.08
N GLU A 61 4.82 -3.23 26.90
CA GLU A 61 5.36 -3.52 25.56
C GLU A 61 4.32 -4.20 24.65
N THR A 62 3.40 -4.96 25.25
CA THR A 62 2.28 -5.59 24.55
C THR A 62 0.97 -4.95 25.00
N VAL A 63 0.30 -4.27 24.10
CA VAL A 63 -1.01 -3.63 24.34
C VAL A 63 -2.11 -4.47 23.73
N TYR A 64 -3.16 -4.73 24.53
CA TYR A 64 -4.37 -5.39 24.10
C TYR A 64 -5.50 -4.35 24.11
N ILE A 65 -5.99 -3.98 22.94
CA ILE A 65 -7.18 -3.13 22.85
C ILE A 65 -8.37 -3.93 23.39
N LEU A 66 -9.10 -3.34 24.34
CA LEU A 66 -10.28 -3.98 24.90
C LEU A 66 -11.38 -4.08 23.84
N SER A 67 -12.12 -5.18 23.81
CA SER A 67 -13.30 -5.32 22.94
C SER A 67 -14.50 -4.52 23.44
N GLU A 68 -14.53 -4.20 24.73
CA GLU A 68 -15.61 -3.47 25.40
C GLU A 68 -15.07 -2.66 26.59
N VAL A 69 -15.63 -1.47 26.82
CA VAL A 69 -15.40 -0.65 28.02
C VAL A 69 -16.77 -0.16 28.53
N ASP A 70 -17.05 -0.37 29.83
CA ASP A 70 -18.32 0.01 30.48
C ASP A 70 -19.59 -0.46 29.72
N GLY A 71 -19.58 -1.69 29.19
CA GLY A 71 -20.72 -2.23 28.44
C GLY A 71 -20.83 -1.71 27.00
N LYS A 72 -19.84 -0.96 26.50
CA LYS A 72 -19.82 -0.37 25.16
C LYS A 72 -18.72 -0.98 24.30
N PRO A 73 -19.03 -1.46 23.08
CA PRO A 73 -18.02 -2.07 22.22
C PRO A 73 -16.99 -1.03 21.79
N VAL A 74 -15.72 -1.40 21.80
CA VAL A 74 -14.65 -0.55 21.25
C VAL A 74 -14.64 -0.72 19.74
N THR A 75 -14.99 0.35 19.02
CA THR A 75 -15.21 0.32 17.57
C THR A 75 -14.10 0.99 16.76
N GLU A 76 -13.24 1.77 17.39
CA GLU A 76 -12.22 2.56 16.69
C GLU A 76 -10.98 2.78 17.54
N LEU A 77 -9.83 2.79 16.89
CA LEU A 77 -8.63 3.44 17.38
C LEU A 77 -8.60 4.82 16.72
N LEU A 78 -8.76 5.88 17.51
CA LEU A 78 -8.90 7.23 16.97
C LEU A 78 -7.66 7.63 16.16
N GLY A 79 -7.86 8.61 15.28
CA GLY A 79 -6.75 9.30 14.65
C GLY A 79 -5.79 9.84 15.71
N ASP A 80 -4.50 9.70 15.42
CA ASP A 80 -3.40 10.10 16.29
C ASP A 80 -3.27 9.39 17.67
N ALA A 81 -4.13 8.40 18.00
CA ALA A 81 -4.18 7.79 19.34
C ALA A 81 -2.87 7.13 19.82
N PHE A 82 -2.01 6.68 18.90
CA PHE A 82 -0.71 6.07 19.18
C PHE A 82 0.40 6.77 18.36
N ASN A 83 0.22 8.05 18.03
CA ASN A 83 1.10 8.80 17.15
C ASN A 83 2.34 9.30 17.89
N TYR A 84 3.53 8.89 17.46
CA TYR A 84 4.80 9.33 18.04
C TYR A 84 5.16 10.78 17.69
N GLN A 85 4.64 11.31 16.59
CA GLN A 85 4.80 12.72 16.22
C GLN A 85 3.77 13.65 16.85
N HIS A 86 2.78 13.17 17.60
CA HIS A 86 1.65 13.97 18.09
C HIS A 86 2.13 15.37 18.54
N PHE A 87 1.79 16.41 17.77
CA PHE A 87 2.16 17.78 18.05
C PHE A 87 1.05 18.37 18.91
N VAL A 88 1.08 18.17 20.24
CA VAL A 88 0.20 18.97 21.09
C VAL A 88 0.80 20.38 21.12
N ARG A 89 0.18 21.31 20.38
CA ARG A 89 0.58 22.73 20.30
C ARG A 89 0.58 23.46 21.66
N THR A 90 0.22 22.82 22.77
CA THR A 90 -0.13 23.55 23.98
C THR A 90 0.80 23.43 25.18
N GLN A 91 1.71 22.45 25.37
CA GLN A 91 2.40 22.37 26.67
C GLN A 91 3.86 21.88 26.75
N ASN A 92 4.76 22.14 25.79
CA ASN A 92 6.24 22.21 26.00
C ASN A 92 6.95 21.12 26.87
N LYS A 93 6.33 19.95 27.09
CA LYS A 93 6.81 18.77 27.83
C LYS A 93 5.95 17.61 27.36
N GLU A 94 6.45 16.74 26.50
CA GLU A 94 5.64 15.71 25.82
C GLU A 94 6.00 14.30 26.35
N PRO A 95 5.48 13.84 27.50
CA PRO A 95 5.65 12.46 27.95
C PRO A 95 5.04 11.43 26.98
N HIS A 96 4.10 11.83 26.10
CA HIS A 96 3.36 10.95 25.18
C HIS A 96 4.23 10.21 24.16
N LYS A 97 5.30 10.85 23.65
CA LYS A 97 6.20 10.22 22.67
C LYS A 97 6.94 9.03 23.25
N GLU A 98 7.44 9.17 24.48
CA GLU A 98 8.16 8.09 25.16
C GLU A 98 7.24 6.91 25.51
N ASN A 99 5.95 7.16 25.67
CA ASN A 99 4.95 6.17 26.00
C ASN A 99 4.63 5.27 24.79
N VAL A 100 4.39 5.88 23.62
CA VAL A 100 4.24 5.15 22.35
C VAL A 100 5.48 4.33 22.04
N ALA A 101 6.68 4.87 22.32
CA ALA A 101 7.93 4.14 22.15
C ALA A 101 8.07 2.90 23.04
N ASN A 102 7.20 2.69 24.04
CA ASN A 102 7.21 1.43 24.79
C ASN A 102 6.51 0.29 24.04
N ILE A 103 5.56 0.60 23.17
CA ILE A 103 4.68 -0.37 22.52
C ILE A 103 5.44 -1.09 21.39
N LYS A 104 5.52 -2.42 21.48
CA LYS A 104 6.09 -3.31 20.47
C LYS A 104 5.06 -4.17 19.78
N HIS A 105 4.04 -4.60 20.51
CA HIS A 105 3.04 -5.55 20.03
C HIS A 105 1.65 -5.00 20.32
N MET A 106 0.77 -5.01 19.32
CA MET A 106 -0.62 -4.55 19.45
C MET A 106 -1.58 -5.67 19.09
N THR A 107 -2.59 -5.92 19.94
CA THR A 107 -3.70 -6.84 19.64
C THR A 107 -5.00 -6.05 19.50
N ILE A 108 -5.63 -6.15 18.33
CA ILE A 108 -6.86 -5.44 17.97
C ILE A 108 -8.05 -6.43 17.98
N PRO A 109 -9.08 -6.21 18.80
CA PRO A 109 -10.24 -7.10 18.91
C PRO A 109 -11.14 -6.96 17.68
N LYS A 110 -11.98 -7.97 17.45
CA LYS A 110 -12.82 -8.01 16.24
C LYS A 110 -13.87 -6.91 16.16
N THR A 111 -14.18 -6.25 17.28
CA THR A 111 -15.17 -5.16 17.36
C THR A 111 -14.70 -3.87 16.70
N VAL A 112 -13.39 -3.70 16.54
CA VAL A 112 -12.79 -2.52 15.91
C VAL A 112 -13.08 -2.54 14.41
N LYS A 113 -13.65 -1.43 13.93
CA LYS A 113 -14.01 -1.19 12.53
C LYS A 113 -13.06 -0.23 11.82
N THR A 114 -12.35 0.61 12.58
CA THR A 114 -11.50 1.67 12.05
C THR A 114 -10.20 1.79 12.83
N ILE A 115 -9.09 1.86 12.10
CA ILE A 115 -7.84 2.45 12.59
C ILE A 115 -7.74 3.83 11.95
N GLY A 116 -7.78 4.88 12.76
CA GLY A 116 -7.84 6.26 12.30
C GLY A 116 -6.59 6.71 11.54
N GLY A 117 -6.70 7.88 10.89
CA GLY A 117 -5.56 8.50 10.23
C GLY A 117 -4.43 8.80 11.22
N TRP A 118 -3.18 8.62 10.80
CA TRP A 118 -1.98 8.85 11.61
C TRP A 118 -1.92 8.07 12.93
N CYS A 119 -2.80 7.08 13.15
CA CYS A 119 -2.98 6.41 14.43
C CYS A 119 -1.67 5.93 15.07
N PHE A 120 -0.78 5.32 14.30
CA PHE A 120 0.55 4.84 14.72
C PHE A 120 1.69 5.58 14.00
N LEU A 121 1.47 6.82 13.52
CA LEU A 121 2.50 7.56 12.79
C LEU A 121 3.82 7.60 13.58
N MET A 122 4.88 7.13 12.95
CA MET A 122 6.24 7.06 13.50
C MET A 122 6.38 6.26 14.80
N ALA A 123 5.49 5.30 15.10
CA ALA A 123 5.62 4.42 16.27
C ALA A 123 6.94 3.61 16.15
N PRO A 124 8.00 3.97 16.90
CA PRO A 124 9.37 3.61 16.51
C PRO A 124 9.71 2.15 16.81
N ASN A 125 9.01 1.55 17.77
CA ASN A 125 9.26 0.20 18.26
C ASN A 125 8.11 -0.77 17.97
N LEU A 126 7.05 -0.34 17.26
CA LEU A 126 5.93 -1.22 16.92
C LEU A 126 6.39 -2.29 15.91
N GLU A 127 6.56 -3.52 16.38
CA GLU A 127 7.07 -4.66 15.59
C GLU A 127 5.96 -5.43 14.87
N ASP A 128 4.79 -5.56 15.51
CA ASP A 128 3.62 -6.22 14.92
C ASP A 128 2.27 -5.72 15.46
N VAL A 129 1.26 -5.92 14.62
CA VAL A 129 -0.16 -5.72 14.94
C VAL A 129 -0.89 -7.01 14.59
N THR A 130 -1.65 -7.53 15.55
CA THR A 130 -2.44 -8.75 15.42
C THR A 130 -3.92 -8.44 15.52
N PHE A 131 -4.73 -9.17 14.78
CA PHE A 131 -6.19 -9.01 14.74
C PHE A 131 -6.85 -10.28 15.26
N GLU A 132 -7.88 -10.13 16.10
CA GLU A 132 -8.73 -11.25 16.52
C GLU A 132 -9.42 -11.88 15.29
N GLU A 133 -9.62 -13.21 15.33
CA GLU A 133 -10.35 -13.94 14.29
C GLU A 133 -11.75 -13.35 14.06
N GLY A 134 -12.14 -13.20 12.79
CA GLY A 134 -13.40 -12.59 12.43
C GLY A 134 -13.42 -11.05 12.55
N SER A 135 -12.25 -10.42 12.45
CA SER A 135 -12.08 -8.96 12.45
C SER A 135 -13.12 -8.24 11.58
N GLN A 136 -13.74 -7.21 12.15
CA GLN A 136 -14.67 -6.31 11.46
C GLN A 136 -13.99 -5.04 10.94
N LEU A 137 -12.65 -5.01 10.87
CA LEU A 137 -11.90 -3.86 10.42
C LEU A 137 -12.24 -3.51 8.97
N THR A 138 -12.84 -2.35 8.75
CA THR A 138 -13.21 -1.86 7.42
C THR A 138 -12.23 -0.85 6.86
N THR A 139 -11.59 -0.06 7.73
CA THR A 139 -10.75 1.08 7.35
C THR A 139 -9.41 1.06 8.06
N ILE A 140 -8.33 1.17 7.26
CA ILE A 140 -7.00 1.58 7.72
C ILE A 140 -6.76 2.99 7.19
N GLY A 141 -6.69 3.96 8.10
CA GLY A 141 -6.67 5.38 7.81
C GLY A 141 -5.40 5.88 7.15
N ARG A 142 -5.46 7.12 6.63
CA ARG A 142 -4.35 7.77 5.93
C ARG A 142 -3.14 7.84 6.86
N SER A 143 -1.97 7.44 6.38
CA SER A 143 -0.73 7.45 7.17
C SER A 143 -0.81 6.67 8.49
N ALA A 144 -1.76 5.72 8.65
CA ALA A 144 -2.00 5.04 9.92
C ALA A 144 -0.76 4.37 10.51
N PHE A 145 0.15 3.86 9.69
CA PHE A 145 1.42 3.25 10.09
C PHE A 145 2.63 3.91 9.39
N GLU A 146 2.48 5.14 8.88
CA GLU A 146 3.60 5.81 8.19
C GLU A 146 4.81 5.91 9.12
N ALA A 147 5.98 5.49 8.60
CA ALA A 147 7.26 5.48 9.30
C ALA A 147 7.29 4.66 10.61
N CYS A 148 6.45 3.63 10.75
CA CYS A 148 6.65 2.56 11.72
C CYS A 148 7.88 1.74 11.34
N SER A 149 9.07 2.21 11.73
CA SER A 149 10.35 1.68 11.25
C SER A 149 10.67 0.26 11.72
N ALA A 150 10.07 -0.20 12.82
CA ALA A 150 10.28 -1.55 13.35
C ALA A 150 9.23 -2.58 12.88
N LEU A 151 8.20 -2.15 12.16
CA LEU A 151 7.09 -3.02 11.76
C LEU A 151 7.56 -3.99 10.67
N LYS A 152 7.66 -5.28 11.00
CA LYS A 152 8.24 -6.30 10.10
C LYS A 152 7.23 -6.97 9.19
N ARG A 153 6.00 -7.15 9.67
CA ARG A 153 4.95 -7.86 8.96
C ARG A 153 3.61 -7.22 9.23
N PHE A 154 2.72 -7.22 8.24
CA PHE A 154 1.36 -6.76 8.44
C PHE A 154 0.34 -7.69 7.77
N PHE A 155 -0.71 -8.03 8.50
CA PHE A 155 -1.83 -8.82 8.00
C PHE A 155 -3.04 -7.90 7.82
N ILE A 156 -3.62 -7.88 6.61
CA ILE A 156 -4.78 -7.06 6.27
C ILE A 156 -6.02 -7.97 6.25
N PRO A 157 -6.95 -7.84 7.22
CA PRO A 157 -8.18 -8.62 7.23
C PRO A 157 -9.02 -8.44 5.95
N LYS A 158 -9.77 -9.47 5.54
CA LYS A 158 -10.57 -9.43 4.30
C LYS A 158 -11.72 -8.42 4.34
N SER A 159 -12.11 -8.02 5.55
CA SER A 159 -13.12 -7.00 5.85
C SER A 159 -12.65 -5.58 5.50
N VAL A 160 -11.34 -5.37 5.30
CA VAL A 160 -10.81 -4.06 4.91
C VAL A 160 -11.24 -3.75 3.48
N THR A 161 -12.09 -2.73 3.37
CA THR A 161 -12.58 -2.19 2.09
C THR A 161 -11.91 -0.87 1.74
N ASN A 162 -11.32 -0.21 2.74
CA ASN A 162 -10.66 1.08 2.58
C ASN A 162 -9.26 1.06 3.20
N LEU A 163 -8.24 0.91 2.35
CA LEU A 163 -6.83 1.08 2.69
C LEU A 163 -6.38 2.44 2.17
N GLU A 164 -6.26 3.43 3.06
CA GLU A 164 -5.98 4.81 2.67
C GLU A 164 -4.54 5.04 2.16
N GLY A 165 -4.35 6.16 1.47
CA GLY A 165 -3.02 6.56 1.00
C GLY A 165 -2.03 6.74 2.14
N TYR A 166 -0.74 6.56 1.86
CA TYR A 166 0.36 6.66 2.82
C TYR A 166 0.34 5.66 3.98
N ALA A 167 -0.61 4.72 4.05
CA ALA A 167 -0.87 3.90 5.24
C ALA A 167 0.38 3.19 5.80
N PHE A 168 1.30 2.73 4.96
CA PHE A 168 2.56 2.06 5.35
C PHE A 168 3.80 2.75 4.76
N LYS A 169 3.70 4.02 4.34
CA LYS A 169 4.83 4.73 3.75
C LYS A 169 6.00 4.75 4.73
N ASN A 170 7.23 4.57 4.24
CA ASN A 170 8.47 4.59 5.02
C ASN A 170 8.54 3.51 6.13
N CYS A 171 7.77 2.43 6.07
CA CYS A 171 7.97 1.26 6.92
C CYS A 171 9.21 0.48 6.45
N GLY A 172 10.41 0.98 6.76
CA GLY A 172 11.68 0.47 6.23
C GLY A 172 11.95 -1.01 6.48
N ASP A 173 11.56 -1.53 7.66
CA ASP A 173 11.74 -2.94 8.04
C ASP A 173 10.57 -3.85 7.63
N LEU A 174 9.55 -3.34 6.92
CA LEU A 174 8.39 -4.14 6.53
C LEU A 174 8.79 -5.14 5.46
N GLU A 175 8.93 -6.41 5.84
CA GLU A 175 9.38 -7.50 4.97
C GLU A 175 8.23 -8.11 4.16
N THR A 176 7.02 -8.16 4.73
CA THR A 176 5.88 -8.86 4.13
C THR A 176 4.53 -8.23 4.51
N VAL A 177 3.66 -8.09 3.51
CA VAL A 177 2.24 -7.73 3.71
C VAL A 177 1.37 -8.84 3.15
N VAL A 178 0.45 -9.34 3.97
CA VAL A 178 -0.47 -10.43 3.59
C VAL A 178 -1.91 -9.92 3.65
N PHE A 179 -2.60 -9.96 2.52
CA PHE A 179 -4.05 -9.78 2.48
C PHE A 179 -4.74 -11.12 2.79
N GLU A 180 -5.73 -11.10 3.69
CA GLU A 180 -6.56 -12.28 3.96
C GLU A 180 -7.30 -12.72 2.69
N GLU A 181 -7.46 -14.04 2.51
CA GLU A 181 -8.22 -14.63 1.42
C GLU A 181 -9.66 -14.07 1.39
N GLY A 182 -10.13 -13.73 0.19
CA GLY A 182 -11.45 -13.11 0.01
C GLY A 182 -11.48 -11.60 0.22
N SER A 183 -10.31 -10.94 0.27
CA SER A 183 -10.24 -9.47 0.27
C SER A 183 -11.01 -8.86 -0.91
N THR A 184 -11.78 -7.81 -0.60
CA THR A 184 -12.61 -7.08 -1.57
C THR A 184 -12.00 -5.74 -1.99
N LEU A 185 -10.76 -5.46 -1.58
CA LEU A 185 -10.07 -4.21 -1.87
C LEU A 185 -9.93 -4.02 -3.40
N THR A 186 -10.32 -2.84 -3.89
CA THR A 186 -10.37 -2.55 -5.34
C THR A 186 -9.21 -1.69 -5.84
N GLU A 187 -8.49 -1.05 -4.92
CA GLU A 187 -7.43 -0.09 -5.24
C GLU A 187 -6.33 -0.11 -4.17
N ILE A 188 -5.08 -0.01 -4.60
CA ILE A 188 -3.96 0.42 -3.75
C ILE A 188 -3.76 1.91 -4.00
N LYS A 189 -3.94 2.73 -2.95
CA LYS A 189 -3.96 4.19 -3.04
C LYS A 189 -2.56 4.80 -3.13
N ASP A 190 -2.53 6.12 -3.30
CA ASP A 190 -1.29 6.87 -3.46
C ASP A 190 -0.34 6.63 -2.26
N PHE A 191 0.93 6.37 -2.55
CA PHE A 191 2.02 6.21 -1.59
C PHE A 191 1.83 5.11 -0.52
N THR A 192 0.86 4.20 -0.67
CA THR A 192 0.49 3.26 0.40
C THR A 192 1.67 2.47 0.98
N PHE A 193 2.58 1.97 0.14
CA PHE A 193 3.77 1.22 0.56
C PHE A 193 5.08 1.92 0.15
N GLN A 194 5.05 3.20 -0.23
CA GLN A 194 6.26 3.91 -0.67
C GLN A 194 7.42 3.75 0.34
N SER A 195 8.62 3.44 -0.13
CA SER A 195 9.84 3.31 0.66
C SER A 195 9.78 2.22 1.75
N CYS A 196 9.09 1.12 1.48
CA CYS A 196 9.21 -0.11 2.27
C CYS A 196 10.40 -0.91 1.74
N PHE A 197 11.62 -0.45 2.06
CA PHE A 197 12.86 -0.92 1.42
C PHE A 197 13.10 -2.43 1.55
N LEU A 198 12.63 -3.07 2.63
CA LEU A 198 12.75 -4.52 2.86
C LEU A 198 11.54 -5.34 2.39
N LEU A 199 10.50 -4.70 1.82
CA LEU A 199 9.31 -5.39 1.36
C LEU A 199 9.67 -6.29 0.19
N SER A 200 9.69 -7.59 0.43
CA SER A 200 10.14 -8.58 -0.57
C SER A 200 9.00 -9.34 -1.22
N SER A 201 7.85 -9.46 -0.54
CA SER A 201 6.69 -10.18 -1.04
C SER A 201 5.39 -9.51 -0.60
N ILE A 202 4.50 -9.30 -1.57
CA ILE A 202 3.13 -8.82 -1.37
C ILE A 202 2.23 -9.36 -2.49
N ASN A 203 1.22 -10.14 -2.10
CA ASN A 203 0.23 -10.67 -3.05
C ASN A 203 -1.00 -9.77 -3.04
N VAL A 204 -1.05 -8.82 -3.97
CA VAL A 204 -2.19 -7.90 -4.11
C VAL A 204 -3.43 -8.68 -4.59
N PRO A 205 -4.61 -8.48 -3.96
CA PRO A 205 -5.83 -9.22 -4.31
C PRO A 205 -6.23 -9.08 -5.78
N ASN A 206 -6.78 -10.15 -6.36
CA ASN A 206 -7.29 -10.16 -7.75
C ASN A 206 -8.46 -9.18 -7.98
N THR A 207 -9.07 -8.67 -6.92
CA THR A 207 -10.12 -7.63 -6.94
C THR A 207 -9.57 -6.23 -7.19
N VAL A 208 -8.25 -6.02 -7.02
CA VAL A 208 -7.61 -4.73 -7.28
C VAL A 208 -7.52 -4.48 -8.78
N THR A 209 -8.10 -3.35 -9.21
CA THR A 209 -8.11 -2.91 -10.61
C THR A 209 -7.20 -1.71 -10.86
N ARG A 210 -6.70 -1.07 -9.80
CA ARG A 210 -5.92 0.17 -9.84
C ARG A 210 -4.83 0.16 -8.78
N ILE A 211 -3.61 0.50 -9.18
CA ILE A 211 -2.51 0.84 -8.27
C ILE A 211 -2.13 2.28 -8.55
N CYS A 212 -2.24 3.13 -7.54
CA CYS A 212 -2.15 4.57 -7.66
C CYS A 212 -0.73 5.09 -7.42
N ASN A 213 -0.55 6.41 -7.42
CA ASN A 213 0.75 7.04 -7.63
C ASN A 213 1.74 6.68 -6.52
N GLU A 214 2.95 6.31 -6.93
CA GLU A 214 4.10 6.02 -6.06
C GLU A 214 3.83 4.94 -5.00
N ALA A 215 2.81 4.09 -5.20
CA ALA A 215 2.34 3.15 -4.18
C ALA A 215 3.42 2.16 -3.70
N PHE A 216 4.40 1.82 -4.54
CA PHE A 216 5.52 0.91 -4.23
C PHE A 216 6.89 1.54 -4.57
N LYS A 217 6.95 2.88 -4.65
CA LYS A 217 8.17 3.57 -5.11
C LYS A 217 9.28 3.35 -4.09
N PHE A 218 10.49 3.04 -4.56
CA PHE A 218 11.67 2.70 -3.76
C PHE A 218 11.57 1.39 -2.96
N ASP A 219 10.61 0.52 -3.24
CA ASP A 219 10.52 -0.81 -2.60
C ASP A 219 11.54 -1.76 -3.23
N ALA A 220 12.81 -1.54 -2.87
CA ALA A 220 13.96 -2.09 -3.56
C ALA A 220 14.13 -3.61 -3.40
N SER A 221 13.49 -4.22 -2.39
CA SER A 221 13.60 -5.65 -2.11
C SER A 221 12.51 -6.50 -2.78
N LEU A 222 11.53 -5.90 -3.46
CA LEU A 222 10.48 -6.64 -4.17
C LEU A 222 11.11 -7.56 -5.22
N THR A 223 10.89 -8.88 -5.08
CA THR A 223 11.38 -9.87 -6.06
C THR A 223 10.45 -10.03 -7.26
N ALA A 224 9.19 -9.64 -7.13
CA ALA A 224 8.21 -9.60 -8.20
C ALA A 224 7.33 -8.36 -8.07
N LEU A 225 6.86 -7.83 -9.21
CA LEU A 225 5.93 -6.71 -9.20
C LEU A 225 4.52 -7.18 -8.77
N PRO A 226 3.85 -6.49 -7.84
CA PRO A 226 2.49 -6.82 -7.43
C PRO A 226 1.45 -6.38 -8.47
N LEU A 227 1.38 -7.13 -9.57
CA LEU A 227 0.49 -6.88 -10.70
C LEU A 227 -0.65 -7.92 -10.72
N PRO A 228 -1.81 -7.65 -10.08
CA PRO A 228 -2.92 -8.60 -10.06
C PRO A 228 -3.52 -8.78 -11.47
N PRO A 229 -4.16 -9.94 -11.75
CA PRO A 229 -4.65 -10.30 -13.08
C PRO A 229 -5.73 -9.36 -13.65
N ASN A 230 -6.50 -8.68 -12.80
CA ASN A 230 -7.54 -7.73 -13.20
C ASN A 230 -7.07 -6.26 -13.19
N LEU A 231 -5.78 -6.00 -13.05
CA LEU A 231 -5.21 -4.66 -13.02
C LEU A 231 -5.41 -3.94 -14.36
N THR A 232 -6.09 -2.81 -14.33
CA THR A 232 -6.34 -1.98 -15.54
C THR A 232 -5.50 -0.70 -15.57
N PHE A 233 -4.99 -0.25 -14.42
CA PHE A 233 -4.34 1.04 -14.26
C PHE A 233 -3.13 0.97 -13.30
N VAL A 234 -1.99 1.47 -13.77
CA VAL A 234 -0.79 1.75 -12.97
C VAL A 234 -0.52 3.26 -13.00
N GLY A 235 -0.47 3.87 -11.82
CA GLY A 235 -0.26 5.29 -11.57
C GLY A 235 1.17 5.78 -11.87
N GLN A 236 1.43 7.04 -11.52
CA GLN A 236 2.75 7.64 -11.72
C GLN A 236 3.77 6.99 -10.78
N ALA A 237 4.94 6.63 -11.32
CA ALA A 237 6.11 6.16 -10.59
C ALA A 237 5.83 5.04 -9.56
N VAL A 238 4.82 4.19 -9.81
CA VAL A 238 4.38 3.15 -8.87
C VAL A 238 5.52 2.24 -8.43
N PHE A 239 6.31 1.73 -9.38
CA PHE A 239 7.43 0.81 -9.14
C PHE A 239 8.77 1.45 -9.48
N CYS A 240 8.82 2.79 -9.47
CA CYS A 240 10.07 3.50 -9.70
C CYS A 240 11.09 3.07 -8.64
N GLU A 241 12.27 2.64 -9.08
CA GLU A 241 13.38 2.15 -8.23
C GLU A 241 13.08 0.84 -7.47
N CYS A 242 12.13 0.02 -7.95
CA CYS A 242 12.00 -1.39 -7.52
C CYS A 242 13.09 -2.24 -8.19
N ILE A 243 14.33 -2.12 -7.70
CA ILE A 243 15.53 -2.68 -8.33
C ILE A 243 15.76 -4.18 -8.07
N GLY A 244 15.05 -4.78 -7.11
CA GLY A 244 15.19 -6.19 -6.73
C GLY A 244 14.37 -7.19 -7.55
N VAL A 245 13.59 -6.70 -8.52
CA VAL A 245 12.64 -7.51 -9.29
C VAL A 245 13.37 -8.53 -10.17
N GLU A 246 12.95 -9.79 -10.12
CA GLU A 246 13.45 -10.85 -10.97
C GLU A 246 12.79 -10.79 -12.36
N THR A 247 13.54 -11.17 -13.41
CA THR A 247 13.06 -11.17 -14.81
C THR A 247 12.65 -12.56 -15.27
N PRO A 248 11.65 -12.71 -16.17
CA PRO A 248 10.97 -11.66 -16.94
C PRO A 248 9.79 -10.98 -16.21
N VAL A 249 9.52 -9.72 -16.55
CA VAL A 249 8.31 -9.00 -16.09
C VAL A 249 7.16 -9.24 -17.08
N VAL A 250 6.05 -9.79 -16.60
CA VAL A 250 4.84 -10.03 -17.39
C VAL A 250 3.73 -9.08 -16.95
N LEU A 251 3.23 -8.27 -17.89
CA LEU A 251 2.14 -7.33 -17.62
C LEU A 251 0.77 -8.05 -17.70
N PRO A 252 -0.22 -7.71 -16.84
CA PRO A 252 -1.55 -8.30 -16.91
C PRO A 252 -2.25 -8.02 -18.24
N LYS A 253 -2.92 -9.02 -18.83
CA LYS A 253 -3.66 -8.88 -20.10
C LYS A 253 -4.77 -7.82 -20.06
N THR A 254 -5.26 -7.51 -18.87
CA THR A 254 -6.32 -6.52 -18.61
C THR A 254 -5.80 -5.08 -18.57
N LEU A 255 -4.48 -4.88 -18.50
CA LEU A 255 -3.85 -3.57 -18.32
C LEU A 255 -4.17 -2.62 -19.48
N LYS A 256 -4.71 -1.44 -19.14
CA LYS A 256 -5.11 -0.40 -20.11
C LYS A 256 -4.22 0.82 -20.05
N THR A 257 -3.72 1.17 -18.86
CA THR A 257 -2.99 2.42 -18.62
C THR A 257 -1.81 2.20 -17.69
N VAL A 258 -0.66 2.73 -18.09
CA VAL A 258 0.58 2.89 -17.33
C VAL A 258 0.93 4.38 -17.39
N LYS A 259 1.12 5.03 -16.25
CA LYS A 259 1.46 6.46 -16.19
C LYS A 259 2.98 6.68 -16.11
N TRP A 260 3.32 7.96 -16.06
CA TRP A 260 4.68 8.47 -16.01
C TRP A 260 5.61 7.69 -15.09
N ALA A 261 6.80 7.32 -15.56
CA ALA A 261 7.86 6.66 -14.76
C ALA A 261 7.44 5.39 -13.99
N ALA A 262 6.29 4.78 -14.31
CA ALA A 262 5.69 3.69 -13.54
C ALA A 262 6.63 2.52 -13.25
N PHE A 263 7.55 2.18 -14.16
CA PHE A 263 8.55 1.12 -14.01
C PHE A 263 9.98 1.67 -14.23
N GLU A 264 10.22 2.96 -13.98
CA GLU A 264 11.57 3.53 -14.08
C GLU A 264 12.54 2.76 -13.17
N LYS A 265 13.68 2.33 -13.72
CA LYS A 265 14.72 1.54 -13.05
C LYS A 265 14.28 0.17 -12.52
N VAL A 266 13.15 -0.35 -12.98
CA VAL A 266 12.81 -1.76 -12.76
C VAL A 266 13.65 -2.61 -13.72
N PRO A 267 14.47 -3.57 -13.24
CA PRO A 267 15.27 -4.42 -14.11
C PRO A 267 14.35 -5.30 -14.97
N MET A 268 14.31 -5.06 -16.28
CA MET A 268 13.60 -5.89 -17.24
C MET A 268 14.33 -5.92 -18.57
N LYS A 269 14.76 -7.11 -19.02
CA LYS A 269 15.36 -7.30 -20.35
C LYS A 269 14.34 -7.37 -21.46
N GLN A 270 13.15 -7.85 -21.13
CA GLN A 270 12.06 -7.96 -22.07
C GLN A 270 10.73 -7.67 -21.42
N VAL A 271 9.79 -7.17 -22.21
CA VAL A 271 8.42 -6.91 -21.77
C VAL A 271 7.44 -7.27 -22.88
N VAL A 272 6.31 -7.83 -22.46
CA VAL A 272 5.17 -8.10 -23.35
C VAL A 272 4.08 -7.09 -23.07
N PHE A 273 3.77 -6.26 -24.06
CA PHE A 273 2.65 -5.33 -24.00
C PHE A 273 1.37 -6.05 -24.41
N PRO A 274 0.36 -6.13 -23.53
CA PRO A 274 -0.89 -6.79 -23.85
C PRO A 274 -1.66 -5.97 -24.88
N LYS A 275 -2.45 -6.65 -25.72
CA LYS A 275 -3.25 -6.01 -26.78
C LYS A 275 -4.16 -4.87 -26.30
N GLY A 276 -4.54 -4.93 -25.03
CA GLY A 276 -5.41 -3.96 -24.38
C GLY A 276 -4.73 -2.69 -23.88
N LEU A 277 -3.40 -2.58 -23.91
CA LEU A 277 -2.67 -1.45 -23.34
C LEU A 277 -2.76 -0.23 -24.27
N VAL A 278 -3.45 0.83 -23.83
CA VAL A 278 -3.79 2.03 -24.64
C VAL A 278 -3.06 3.30 -24.19
N ASN A 279 -2.59 3.38 -22.95
CA ASN A 279 -1.90 4.58 -22.48
C ASN A 279 -0.62 4.18 -21.78
N VAL A 280 0.54 4.53 -22.32
CA VAL A 280 1.83 4.42 -21.61
C VAL A 280 2.42 5.81 -21.50
N GLY A 281 2.65 6.24 -20.26
CA GLY A 281 3.18 7.55 -19.93
C GLY A 281 4.65 7.72 -20.30
N PRO A 282 5.16 8.96 -20.23
CA PRO A 282 6.58 9.22 -20.42
C PRO A 282 7.45 8.53 -19.38
N TRP A 283 8.64 8.14 -19.78
CA TRP A 283 9.64 7.52 -18.89
C TRP A 283 9.18 6.25 -18.17
N SER A 284 8.01 5.67 -18.51
CA SER A 284 7.45 4.51 -17.82
C SER A 284 8.38 3.29 -17.76
N PHE A 285 9.32 3.16 -18.70
CA PHE A 285 10.32 2.09 -18.72
C PHE A 285 11.75 2.64 -18.83
N LYS A 286 11.99 3.86 -18.31
CA LYS A 286 13.31 4.49 -18.31
C LYS A 286 14.31 3.67 -17.48
N SER A 287 15.54 3.52 -17.96
CA SER A 287 16.64 2.85 -17.26
C SER A 287 16.32 1.42 -16.78
N THR A 288 15.46 0.70 -17.50
CA THR A 288 15.03 -0.68 -17.17
C THR A 288 15.99 -1.77 -17.64
N GLY A 289 16.84 -1.46 -18.63
CA GLY A 289 17.67 -2.47 -19.31
C GLY A 289 16.92 -3.27 -20.38
N LEU A 290 15.80 -2.75 -20.89
CA LEU A 290 15.04 -3.40 -21.97
C LEU A 290 15.90 -3.58 -23.23
N GLU A 291 15.89 -4.81 -23.75
CA GLU A 291 16.49 -5.24 -25.02
C GLU A 291 15.41 -5.66 -26.03
N ASN A 292 14.27 -6.20 -25.56
CA ASN A 292 13.20 -6.71 -26.42
C ASN A 292 11.81 -6.26 -25.96
N ILE A 293 11.00 -5.78 -26.90
CA ILE A 293 9.59 -5.44 -26.65
C ILE A 293 8.71 -6.28 -27.57
N TYR A 294 7.81 -7.03 -26.96
CA TYR A 294 6.82 -7.84 -27.67
C TYR A 294 5.46 -7.19 -27.57
N PHE A 295 4.72 -7.16 -28.67
CA PHE A 295 3.35 -6.66 -28.69
C PHE A 295 2.37 -7.79 -29.06
N GLU A 296 1.41 -8.05 -28.16
CA GLU A 296 0.32 -9.01 -28.38
C GLU A 296 -0.76 -8.40 -29.28
N TYR A 297 -1.20 -9.10 -30.34
CA TYR A 297 -2.28 -8.67 -31.24
C TYR A 297 -3.12 -9.83 -31.78
N ASP A 298 -4.41 -9.59 -31.97
CA ASP A 298 -5.29 -10.46 -32.72
C ASP A 298 -5.37 -9.94 -34.18
N GLY A 299 -4.92 -10.74 -35.16
CA GLY A 299 -5.04 -10.36 -36.58
C GLY A 299 -3.97 -9.39 -37.07
N ASN A 300 -4.36 -8.30 -37.74
CA ASN A 300 -3.42 -7.32 -38.28
C ASN A 300 -2.89 -6.38 -37.19
N PHE A 301 -1.59 -6.10 -37.25
CA PHE A 301 -0.95 -5.15 -36.34
C PHE A 301 -1.61 -3.76 -36.52
N PRO A 302 -2.03 -3.06 -35.45
CA PRO A 302 -2.73 -1.79 -35.61
C PRO A 302 -1.81 -0.76 -36.25
N GLU A 303 -2.30 -0.09 -37.31
CA GLU A 303 -1.58 1.00 -37.98
C GLU A 303 -1.30 2.20 -37.06
N VAL A 304 -1.96 2.24 -35.90
CA VAL A 304 -1.80 3.25 -34.86
C VAL A 304 -1.52 2.54 -33.55
N LEU A 305 -0.29 2.64 -33.07
CA LEU A 305 -0.02 2.32 -31.68
C LEU A 305 -0.58 3.42 -30.77
N PRO A 306 -0.99 3.05 -29.54
CA PRO A 306 -1.33 4.03 -28.51
C PRO A 306 -0.15 4.91 -28.06
N PHE A 307 1.05 4.66 -28.58
CA PHE A 307 2.30 5.30 -28.20
C PHE A 307 2.65 6.32 -29.27
N SER A 308 2.53 7.60 -28.94
CA SER A 308 2.71 8.67 -29.92
C SER A 308 4.15 8.88 -30.38
N ALA A 309 5.15 8.33 -29.67
CA ALA A 309 6.52 8.15 -30.14
C ALA A 309 7.34 7.34 -29.13
N PHE A 310 8.10 6.35 -29.60
CA PHE A 310 9.17 5.71 -28.83
C PHE A 310 10.46 6.50 -29.03
N HIS A 311 11.09 6.94 -27.95
CA HIS A 311 12.38 7.61 -27.98
C HIS A 311 13.40 6.84 -27.15
N TRP A 312 14.66 6.98 -27.53
CA TRP A 312 15.79 6.35 -26.84
C TRP A 312 16.93 7.36 -26.70
N ASN A 313 17.57 7.37 -25.55
CA ASN A 313 18.80 8.12 -25.30
C ASN A 313 19.76 7.27 -24.46
N GLU A 314 20.88 7.86 -24.04
CA GLU A 314 21.89 7.20 -23.21
C GLU A 314 21.38 6.70 -21.86
N GLU A 315 20.20 7.16 -21.41
CA GLU A 315 19.56 6.77 -20.14
C GLU A 315 18.48 5.68 -20.30
N GLY A 316 18.18 5.25 -21.54
CA GLY A 316 17.29 4.10 -21.84
C GLY A 316 16.06 4.41 -22.70
N PHE A 317 15.08 3.49 -22.68
CA PHE A 317 13.78 3.63 -23.36
C PHE A 317 12.91 4.69 -22.70
N TYR A 318 12.34 5.61 -23.47
CA TYR A 318 11.25 6.43 -22.98
C TYR A 318 10.27 6.77 -24.09
N GLY A 319 8.99 6.55 -23.82
CA GLY A 319 7.96 7.19 -24.63
C GLY A 319 7.97 8.69 -24.37
N HIS A 320 7.83 9.52 -25.39
CA HIS A 320 7.22 10.84 -25.20
C HIS A 320 5.72 10.63 -25.38
N ALA A 321 4.98 10.40 -24.30
CA ALA A 321 3.55 10.62 -24.31
C ALA A 321 3.29 12.08 -23.95
N PHE A 322 2.69 12.82 -24.89
CA PHE A 322 2.35 14.23 -24.74
C PHE A 322 1.80 14.56 -23.34
N GLU A 323 2.57 15.25 -22.51
CA GLU A 323 1.98 16.16 -21.54
C GLU A 323 1.33 17.29 -22.34
N ASN A 324 0.06 17.59 -22.04
CA ASN A 324 -0.70 18.76 -22.52
C ASN A 324 -1.45 18.69 -23.86
N LEU A 325 -2.24 17.64 -24.12
CA LEU A 325 -3.48 17.80 -24.91
C LEU A 325 -4.65 17.03 -24.26
N ARG A 326 -5.13 17.54 -23.12
CA ARG A 326 -6.47 17.26 -22.58
C ARG A 326 -7.29 18.54 -22.43
N ALA A 327 -7.13 19.46 -23.37
CA ALA A 327 -8.20 20.37 -23.72
C ALA A 327 -8.73 19.92 -25.09
N ASN A 328 -9.88 19.24 -25.08
CA ASN A 328 -10.75 18.94 -26.23
C ASN A 328 -10.36 17.76 -27.16
N GLY A 329 -10.95 16.59 -26.90
CA GLY A 329 -11.32 15.60 -27.93
C GLY A 329 -10.18 14.80 -28.60
N PHE A 330 -10.27 13.46 -28.50
CA PHE A 330 -9.60 12.46 -29.36
C PHE A 330 -8.34 12.90 -30.14
N CYS A 331 -7.14 12.69 -29.57
CA CYS A 331 -5.91 12.73 -30.36
C CYS A 331 -5.61 11.33 -30.91
N GLN A 332 -6.26 10.97 -32.03
CA GLN A 332 -5.79 9.89 -32.90
C GLN A 332 -4.63 10.43 -33.73
N LYS A 333 -3.40 10.39 -33.21
CA LYS A 333 -2.21 10.60 -34.03
C LYS A 333 -1.71 9.24 -34.51
N THR A 334 -1.92 8.95 -35.78
CA THR A 334 -1.43 7.74 -36.45
C THR A 334 0.11 7.73 -36.42
N VAL A 335 0.73 6.89 -35.59
CA VAL A 335 2.17 6.60 -35.71
C VAL A 335 2.32 5.54 -36.80
N ARG A 336 2.51 5.99 -38.05
CA ARG A 336 2.85 5.10 -39.16
C ARG A 336 4.32 4.69 -39.00
N ASN A 337 4.61 3.40 -39.18
CA ASN A 337 5.95 2.80 -39.22
C ASN A 337 6.67 2.75 -37.87
N ILE A 338 6.35 1.74 -37.06
CA ILE A 338 7.19 1.37 -35.93
C ILE A 338 8.50 0.83 -36.50
N PRO A 339 9.66 1.31 -36.03
CA PRO A 339 10.91 0.73 -36.45
C PRO A 339 11.05 -0.67 -35.86
N ASP A 340 11.44 -1.66 -36.69
CA ASP A 340 11.76 -3.02 -36.22
C ASP A 340 12.86 -3.02 -35.15
N VAL A 341 13.71 -1.97 -35.16
CA VAL A 341 14.83 -1.79 -34.23
C VAL A 341 14.96 -0.32 -33.82
N ILE A 342 15.08 -0.08 -32.51
CA ILE A 342 15.51 1.22 -31.96
C ILE A 342 17.02 1.23 -31.76
N LYS A 343 17.67 2.31 -32.20
CA LYS A 343 19.12 2.51 -32.10
C LYS A 343 19.47 3.74 -31.25
N ASP A 344 20.63 3.71 -30.61
CA ASP A 344 21.18 4.87 -29.89
C ASP A 344 21.78 5.90 -30.86
N LYS A 345 22.33 6.99 -30.31
CA LYS A 345 23.01 8.04 -31.09
C LYS A 345 24.27 7.56 -31.83
N ASN A 346 24.77 6.37 -31.49
CA ASN A 346 25.93 5.74 -32.13
C ASN A 346 25.53 4.65 -33.14
N ASN A 347 24.24 4.56 -33.51
CA ASN A 347 23.69 3.52 -34.38
C ASN A 347 23.77 2.08 -33.82
N ALA A 348 24.08 1.89 -32.54
CA ALA A 348 24.02 0.59 -31.90
C ALA A 348 22.57 0.16 -31.70
N ILE A 349 22.28 -1.13 -31.92
CA ILE A 349 20.96 -1.72 -31.63
C ILE A 349 20.74 -1.68 -30.12
N VAL A 350 19.63 -1.10 -29.68
CA VAL A 350 19.31 -1.06 -28.26
C VAL A 350 18.03 -1.82 -27.92
N VAL A 351 17.01 -1.76 -28.79
CA VAL A 351 15.80 -2.56 -28.59
C VAL A 351 15.30 -3.14 -29.90
N THR A 352 14.94 -4.41 -29.89
CA THR A 352 14.18 -5.04 -30.98
C THR A 352 12.69 -5.06 -30.64
N MET A 353 11.85 -4.84 -31.66
CA MET A 353 10.40 -4.92 -31.54
C MET A 353 9.88 -6.11 -32.32
N GLN A 354 9.06 -6.94 -31.67
CA GLN A 354 8.51 -8.15 -32.29
C GLN A 354 7.01 -8.27 -32.08
N LYS A 355 6.31 -8.70 -33.12
CA LYS A 355 4.89 -9.05 -33.04
C LYS A 355 4.75 -10.48 -32.55
N VAL A 356 3.82 -10.70 -31.62
CA VAL A 356 3.50 -12.05 -31.15
C VAL A 356 1.98 -12.26 -31.19
N ASN A 357 1.55 -13.35 -31.84
CA ASN A 357 0.14 -13.74 -31.87
C ASN A 357 -0.24 -14.56 -30.63
N ASP A 358 0.74 -15.27 -30.05
CA ASP A 358 0.60 -16.04 -28.81
C ASP A 358 1.85 -15.82 -27.95
N ILE A 359 1.65 -15.35 -26.72
CA ILE A 359 2.73 -15.14 -25.74
C ILE A 359 3.37 -16.49 -25.38
N ALA A 360 2.60 -17.58 -25.34
CA ALA A 360 3.12 -18.91 -25.03
C ALA A 360 4.17 -19.38 -26.05
N ALA A 361 4.09 -18.90 -27.30
CA ALA A 361 5.05 -19.22 -28.35
C ALA A 361 6.41 -18.52 -28.18
N THR A 362 6.51 -17.51 -27.31
CA THR A 362 7.77 -16.78 -27.05
C THR A 362 8.68 -17.48 -26.04
N GLY A 363 8.21 -18.55 -25.39
CA GLY A 363 8.90 -19.17 -24.26
C GLY A 363 8.94 -18.28 -23.01
N ILE A 364 8.35 -17.08 -23.06
CA ILE A 364 8.04 -16.27 -21.88
C ILE A 364 6.88 -16.98 -21.21
N GLU A 365 7.19 -17.81 -20.21
CA GLU A 365 6.16 -18.42 -19.40
C GLU A 365 5.28 -17.31 -18.83
N THR A 366 4.03 -17.24 -19.29
CA THR A 366 3.00 -16.56 -18.53
C THR A 366 3.00 -17.25 -17.18
N VAL A 367 3.23 -16.51 -16.09
CA VAL A 367 2.90 -17.02 -14.76
C VAL A 367 1.50 -17.59 -14.89
N PRO A 368 1.28 -18.91 -14.73
CA PRO A 368 -0.03 -19.48 -14.88
C PRO A 368 -0.96 -18.68 -13.98
N ALA A 369 -2.10 -18.22 -14.51
CA ALA A 369 -3.23 -17.89 -13.64
C ALA A 369 -3.39 -19.11 -12.74
N GLU A 370 -3.12 -18.93 -11.45
CA GLU A 370 -2.69 -19.94 -10.51
C GLU A 370 -3.18 -21.36 -10.88
N LYS A 371 -2.27 -22.34 -10.88
CA LYS A 371 -2.71 -23.63 -10.33
C LYS A 371 -3.21 -23.27 -8.94
N VAL A 372 -4.54 -23.17 -8.79
CA VAL A 372 -5.21 -23.19 -7.51
C VAL A 372 -4.64 -24.42 -6.82
N VAL A 373 -3.64 -24.21 -5.96
CA VAL A 373 -3.21 -25.25 -5.05
C VAL A 373 -4.41 -25.36 -4.10
N PRO A 374 -5.16 -26.47 -4.10
CA PRO A 374 -6.23 -26.60 -3.14
C PRO A 374 -5.55 -26.69 -1.77
N GLN A 375 -5.77 -25.65 -0.98
CA GLN A 375 -5.78 -25.64 0.47
C GLN A 375 -4.50 -26.05 1.22
N ARG A 376 -4.18 -25.26 2.26
CA ARG A 376 -4.54 -25.71 3.61
C ARG A 376 -5.23 -24.59 4.36
N LYS A 377 -6.42 -24.87 4.89
CA LYS A 377 -6.99 -24.14 6.02
C LYS A 377 -5.98 -24.24 7.17
N GLY A 378 -5.17 -23.21 7.34
CA GLY A 378 -4.12 -23.14 8.35
C GLY A 378 -4.49 -22.07 9.37
N ILE A 379 -4.77 -22.53 10.58
CA ILE A 379 -5.13 -21.77 11.77
C ILE A 379 -4.03 -20.77 12.09
N TYR A 380 -4.41 -19.50 12.28
CA TYR A 380 -3.56 -18.43 12.81
C TYR A 380 -3.35 -18.59 14.32
N SER A 381 -2.34 -17.88 14.84
CA SER A 381 -1.99 -17.62 16.26
C SER A 381 -0.86 -18.50 16.83
N LEU A 382 -0.07 -18.09 17.83
CA LEU A 382 -0.09 -16.94 18.74
C LEU A 382 1.34 -16.77 19.28
N SER A 383 1.65 -15.56 19.75
CA SER A 383 2.74 -15.17 20.65
C SER A 383 3.37 -16.27 21.54
N GLY A 384 4.71 -16.28 21.60
CA GLY A 384 5.41 -16.17 22.89
C GLY A 384 5.36 -17.31 23.94
N VAL A 385 4.85 -18.51 23.68
CA VAL A 385 4.89 -19.62 24.66
C VAL A 385 5.84 -20.74 24.21
N LYS A 386 6.85 -21.03 25.04
CA LYS A 386 7.74 -22.19 24.90
C LYS A 386 6.91 -23.47 25.10
N MET A 387 6.62 -24.21 24.03
CA MET A 387 5.96 -25.52 24.14
C MET A 387 6.99 -26.65 24.15
N ASN A 388 7.07 -27.39 25.26
CA ASN A 388 7.83 -28.63 25.39
C ASN A 388 6.92 -29.82 25.05
N GLY A 389 7.38 -30.68 24.12
CA GLY A 389 6.73 -31.96 23.81
C GLY A 389 6.55 -32.19 22.31
N ALA A 390 7.00 -33.35 21.82
CA ALA A 390 6.90 -33.71 20.40
C ALA A 390 5.44 -34.03 20.04
N GLN A 391 4.85 -33.22 19.15
CA GLN A 391 3.66 -33.62 18.40
C GLN A 391 3.88 -33.43 16.90
N LYS A 392 3.37 -34.40 16.12
CA LYS A 392 3.53 -34.55 14.68
C LYS A 392 3.07 -33.30 13.92
N LEU A 393 4.02 -32.54 13.39
CA LEU A 393 3.78 -31.52 12.37
C LEU A 393 3.67 -32.18 10.97
N PRO A 394 2.82 -31.67 10.07
CA PRO A 394 2.68 -32.24 8.73
C PRO A 394 3.94 -31.98 7.89
N ALA A 395 4.26 -32.93 7.01
CA ALA A 395 5.53 -33.02 6.29
C ALA A 395 5.91 -31.74 5.52
N GLY A 396 7.17 -31.29 5.70
CA GLY A 396 7.83 -30.36 4.78
C GLY A 396 8.80 -29.34 5.40
N ILE A 397 8.64 -28.95 6.67
CA ILE A 397 9.54 -27.98 7.32
C ILE A 397 9.72 -28.33 8.80
N TYR A 398 10.97 -28.54 9.22
CA TYR A 398 11.34 -28.76 10.62
C TYR A 398 12.45 -27.77 11.02
N ILE A 399 12.39 -27.26 12.25
CA ILE A 399 13.50 -26.56 12.89
C ILE A 399 14.29 -27.60 13.67
N ILE A 400 15.54 -27.85 13.26
CA ILE A 400 16.47 -28.71 14.00
C ILE A 400 17.66 -27.84 14.43
N ASN A 401 17.90 -27.73 15.74
CA ASN A 401 19.00 -26.99 16.35
C ASN A 401 19.15 -25.52 15.86
N GLY A 402 18.04 -24.82 15.67
CA GLY A 402 18.05 -23.38 15.39
C GLY A 402 18.53 -23.00 13.97
N LYS A 403 18.67 -23.94 13.05
CA LYS A 403 18.91 -23.65 11.62
C LYS A 403 17.71 -24.11 10.78
N LYS A 404 17.29 -23.28 9.82
CA LYS A 404 16.32 -23.67 8.79
C LYS A 404 16.96 -24.73 7.91
N CYS A 405 16.45 -25.96 7.94
CA CYS A 405 16.81 -27.00 6.97
C CYS A 405 15.55 -27.37 6.17
N VAL A 406 15.68 -27.32 4.84
CA VAL A 406 14.70 -27.88 3.93
C VAL A 406 15.09 -29.34 3.70
N ILE A 407 14.27 -30.28 4.15
CA ILE A 407 14.42 -31.70 3.80
C ILE A 407 13.37 -32.01 2.74
N THR A 408 13.79 -32.04 1.48
CA THR A 408 13.00 -32.61 0.38
C THR A 408 13.12 -34.14 0.42
N LYS A 409 12.02 -34.83 0.16
CA LYS A 409 12.06 -36.28 -0.10
C LYS A 409 12.47 -36.53 -1.54
#